data_AF-A0A961TNM8-F1
#
_entry.id   AF-A0A961TNM8-F1
#
_cell.length_a   1.000
_cell.length_b   1.000
_cell.length_c   1.000
_cell.angle_alpha   90.00
_cell.angle_beta   90.00
_cell.angle_gamma   90.00
#
_symmetry.space_group_name_H-M   'P 1'
#
loop_
_entity.id
_entity.type
_entity.pdbx_description
1 polymer ?
#
loop_
_entity_poly.entity_id
_entity_poly.type
_entity_poly.pdbx_seq_one_letter_code
_entity_poly.pdbx_strand_id
1 'polypeptide(L)'
;MAANDLIAALIVTIMLIPQSLAYALLAGLPPQVGLYASILPLIAYGLFGTSRTLAVGPVAVVSLMTAAAAGELARQGTPEYYAAALALALLSGLMLTAMGLFRLGFLANFLSHPVISGFITASGIIIALSQLRGVLGITGSGKTLPTLLSSMWTDIGSLNPTTLAIGASVTVFLFWSRKWLKPILIGRGFAPRPADIFAKAAPVVSVFVTIAATWALGLDKAGVKIVGEVPSGLPGLAMPAFDPGLWREVAIPALLISIVGFVESVSVAQTLAAKRRQRIDPDQELVGLGTANLASAISGGYPVTGGFARSVVNFDAGAQTPAAGMFTAIGIALATLVLTPLLFYLPKATLSATIIVAVLSLVDLGAIRRTWSYSRADGAAMLATIALTLVSGVETGIVAGVGLSIFLHLYRSSRPHFAIVGQVAGTEHFRNVKRHKVTTTPEILSIRVDESLYFANARYLEDTILNAIAADSAIRHVVLMCPAVNTIDSSALESLEAINQRLAASAVTFHLSEVKGPVMDRLRRSHFLHDLTGKVFLTQFDAMKDLTPDLTLKTLKAKRQTTSAVIANK
;
A
#
# COMPACT_ATOMS: atom_id res chain seq x y z
N MET A 1 -26.85 0.81 16.57
CA MET A 1 -26.01 1.50 15.56
C MET A 1 -25.56 2.86 16.09
N ALA A 2 -26.43 3.87 16.18
CA ALA A 2 -26.05 5.23 16.60
C ALA A 2 -25.33 5.33 17.96
N ALA A 3 -25.76 4.60 18.99
CA ALA A 3 -25.08 4.62 20.29
C ALA A 3 -23.65 4.06 20.23
N ASN A 4 -23.42 3.01 19.43
CA ASN A 4 -22.08 2.46 19.23
C ASN A 4 -21.21 3.41 18.40
N ASP A 5 -21.80 4.08 17.40
CA ASP A 5 -21.11 5.10 16.61
C ASP A 5 -20.74 6.33 17.45
N LEU A 6 -21.57 6.73 18.41
CA LEU A 6 -21.29 7.83 19.33
C LEU A 6 -20.16 7.49 20.31
N ILE A 7 -20.16 6.28 20.87
CA ILE A 7 -19.08 5.81 21.74
C ILE A 7 -17.76 5.72 20.95
N ALA A 8 -17.81 5.16 19.74
CA ALA A 8 -16.66 5.10 18.86
C ALA A 8 -16.15 6.50 18.52
N ALA A 9 -17.05 7.42 18.19
CA ALA A 9 -16.70 8.81 17.93
C ALA A 9 -16.03 9.49 19.13
N LEU A 10 -16.55 9.30 20.35
CA LEU A 10 -15.93 9.87 21.56
C LEU A 10 -14.49 9.35 21.74
N ILE A 11 -14.28 8.05 21.62
CA ILE A 11 -12.95 7.42 21.74
C ILE A 11 -12.01 7.94 20.65
N VAL A 12 -12.51 8.04 19.42
CA VAL A 12 -11.71 8.54 18.29
C VAL A 12 -11.40 10.02 18.47
N THR A 13 -12.36 10.89 18.82
CA THR A 13 -12.15 12.32 19.07
C THR A 13 -11.04 12.56 20.10
N ILE A 14 -11.09 11.84 21.23
CA ILE A 14 -10.05 11.90 22.27
C ILE A 14 -8.68 11.60 21.64
N MET A 15 -8.56 10.53 20.87
CA MET A 15 -7.30 10.18 20.24
C MET A 15 -6.87 11.14 19.12
N LEU A 16 -7.82 11.72 18.38
CA LEU A 16 -7.58 12.46 17.15
C LEU A 16 -7.07 13.87 17.40
N ILE A 17 -7.46 14.51 18.51
CA ILE A 17 -6.98 15.85 18.88
C ILE A 17 -5.44 15.91 18.99
N PRO A 18 -4.77 15.15 19.88
CA PRO A 18 -3.33 15.22 20.03
C PRO A 18 -2.60 14.78 18.75
N GLN A 19 -3.13 13.76 18.05
CA GLN A 19 -2.55 13.28 16.80
C GLN A 19 -2.59 14.36 15.71
N SER A 20 -3.70 15.07 15.56
CA SER A 20 -3.87 16.06 14.50
C SER A 20 -2.98 17.28 14.73
N LEU A 21 -2.88 17.75 15.98
CA LEU A 21 -1.92 18.79 16.37
C LEU A 21 -0.48 18.37 16.05
N ALA A 22 -0.12 17.14 16.42
CA ALA A 22 1.21 16.62 16.20
C ALA A 22 1.54 16.48 14.70
N TYR A 23 0.59 15.95 13.91
CA TYR A 23 0.78 15.77 12.47
C TYR A 23 0.81 17.09 11.71
N ALA A 24 0.08 18.12 12.14
CA ALA A 24 0.24 19.48 11.59
C ALA A 24 1.65 20.03 11.83
N LEU A 25 2.21 19.85 13.04
CA LEU A 25 3.60 20.20 13.31
C LEU A 25 4.60 19.39 12.48
N LEU A 26 4.33 18.10 12.25
CA LEU A 26 5.13 17.27 11.34
C LEU A 26 5.06 17.78 9.90
N ALA A 27 3.91 18.32 9.49
CA ALA A 27 3.72 18.99 8.20
C ALA A 27 4.38 20.38 8.11
N GLY A 28 5.00 20.88 9.18
CA GLY A 28 5.55 22.24 9.24
C GLY A 28 4.50 23.34 9.34
N LEU A 29 3.26 22.98 9.72
CA LEU A 29 2.11 23.88 9.76
C LEU A 29 1.73 24.23 11.20
N PRO A 30 1.02 25.35 11.42
CA PRO A 30 0.45 25.67 12.72
C PRO A 30 -0.46 24.55 13.25
N PRO A 31 -0.45 24.23 14.55
CA PRO A 31 -1.19 23.08 15.09
C PRO A 31 -2.70 23.08 14.79
N GLN A 32 -3.34 24.25 14.79
CA GLN A 32 -4.77 24.40 14.48
C GLN A 32 -5.15 23.86 13.09
N VAL A 33 -4.23 23.93 12.13
CA VAL A 33 -4.45 23.42 10.77
C VAL A 33 -4.75 21.92 10.77
N GLY A 34 -4.20 21.18 11.74
CA GLY A 34 -4.51 19.77 11.93
C GLY A 34 -5.94 19.53 12.44
N LEU A 35 -6.41 20.38 13.35
CA LEU A 35 -7.80 20.32 13.82
C LEU A 35 -8.76 20.65 12.68
N TYR A 36 -8.45 21.66 11.87
CA TYR A 36 -9.26 22.06 10.71
C TYR A 36 -9.35 20.95 9.67
N ALA A 37 -8.22 20.31 9.35
CA ALA A 37 -8.14 19.12 8.49
C ALA A 37 -8.87 17.88 9.06
N SER A 38 -9.46 17.98 10.26
CA SER A 38 -10.17 16.89 10.94
C SER A 38 -11.65 17.19 11.19
N ILE A 39 -12.20 18.29 10.65
CA ILE A 39 -13.62 18.64 10.81
C ILE A 39 -14.39 18.36 9.50
N LEU A 40 -14.31 19.26 8.51
CA LEU A 40 -15.05 19.10 7.25
C LEU A 40 -14.70 17.83 6.46
N PRO A 41 -13.42 17.37 6.41
CA PRO A 41 -13.07 16.15 5.70
C PRO A 41 -13.80 14.90 6.17
N LEU A 42 -14.02 14.76 7.48
CA LEU A 42 -14.75 13.63 8.06
C LEU A 42 -16.23 13.65 7.66
N ILE A 43 -16.83 14.83 7.55
CA ILE A 43 -18.22 15.00 7.10
C ILE A 43 -18.31 14.63 5.61
N ALA A 44 -17.43 15.19 4.77
CA ALA A 44 -17.40 14.89 3.34
C ALA A 44 -17.16 13.39 3.08
N TYR A 45 -16.18 12.79 3.75
CA TYR A 45 -15.94 11.35 3.64
C TYR A 45 -17.14 10.53 4.11
N GLY A 46 -17.81 10.92 5.20
CA GLY A 46 -19.00 10.22 5.68
C GLY A 46 -20.17 10.23 4.70
N LEU A 47 -20.26 11.24 3.83
CA LEU A 47 -21.31 11.36 2.80
C LEU A 47 -20.99 10.57 1.53
N PHE A 48 -19.72 10.56 1.10
CA PHE A 48 -19.33 10.01 -0.20
C PHE A 48 -18.55 8.68 -0.12
N GLY A 49 -17.92 8.36 1.02
CA GLY A 49 -17.16 7.12 1.21
C GLY A 49 -18.04 5.90 1.50
N THR A 50 -17.51 4.71 1.25
CA THR A 50 -18.22 3.44 1.48
C THR A 50 -17.79 2.73 2.77
N SER A 51 -16.57 2.99 3.24
CA SER A 51 -16.08 2.37 4.47
C SER A 51 -16.82 2.88 5.70
N ARG A 52 -17.27 1.93 6.52
CA ARG A 52 -17.99 2.21 7.78
C ARG A 52 -17.05 2.53 8.95
N THR A 53 -15.76 2.23 8.81
CA THR A 53 -14.80 2.32 9.92
C THR A 53 -13.54 3.11 9.59
N LEU A 54 -13.34 3.51 8.33
CA LEU A 54 -12.20 4.33 7.97
C LEU A 54 -12.29 5.70 8.65
N ALA A 55 -11.24 6.08 9.36
CA ALA A 55 -11.14 7.35 10.05
C ALA A 55 -10.19 8.28 9.28
N VAL A 56 -10.80 9.18 8.49
CA VAL A 56 -10.09 10.15 7.64
C VAL A 56 -9.60 11.36 8.44
N GLY A 57 -8.41 11.84 8.12
CA GLY A 57 -7.83 13.06 8.68
C GLY A 57 -6.32 13.12 8.42
N PRO A 58 -5.60 14.01 9.11
CA PRO A 58 -4.14 14.07 9.07
C PRO A 58 -3.46 12.73 9.36
N VAL A 59 -2.47 12.32 8.57
CA VAL A 59 -1.67 11.11 8.81
C VAL A 59 -0.19 11.40 8.61
N ALA A 60 0.66 10.78 9.42
CA ALA A 60 2.08 11.08 9.51
C ALA A 60 2.84 11.07 8.16
N VAL A 61 2.57 10.09 7.30
CA VAL A 61 3.22 9.97 5.98
C VAL A 61 2.83 11.14 5.09
N VAL A 62 1.53 11.41 4.96
CA VAL A 62 0.99 12.52 4.15
C VAL A 62 1.45 13.87 4.70
N SER A 63 1.55 14.03 6.03
CA SER A 63 2.13 15.22 6.66
C SER A 63 3.59 15.42 6.28
N LEU A 64 4.40 14.36 6.31
CA LEU A 64 5.81 14.43 5.91
C LEU A 64 5.97 14.74 4.41
N MET A 65 5.12 14.16 3.55
CA MET A 65 5.10 14.47 2.12
C MET A 65 4.68 15.92 1.85
N THR A 66 3.68 16.41 2.57
CA THR A 66 3.25 17.81 2.53
C THR A 66 4.40 18.73 2.95
N ALA A 67 5.10 18.40 4.04
CA ALA A 67 6.23 19.18 4.51
C ALA A 67 7.39 19.21 3.51
N ALA A 68 7.67 18.06 2.88
CA ALA A 68 8.72 17.93 1.89
C ALA A 68 8.44 18.79 0.66
N ALA A 69 7.23 18.69 0.10
CA ALA A 69 6.80 19.41 -1.09
C ALA A 69 6.65 20.92 -0.85
N ALA A 70 5.92 21.33 0.19
CA ALA A 70 5.77 22.74 0.53
C ALA A 70 7.12 23.39 0.88
N GLY A 71 8.04 22.63 1.48
CA GLY A 71 9.37 23.10 1.86
C GLY A 71 10.37 23.25 0.71
N GLU A 72 10.03 22.80 -0.51
CA GLU A 72 10.80 23.11 -1.72
C GLU A 72 10.40 24.45 -2.34
N LEU A 73 9.16 24.87 -2.07
CA LEU A 73 8.54 26.06 -2.64
C LEU A 73 8.73 27.28 -1.76
N ALA A 74 8.58 27.10 -0.44
CA ALA A 74 8.59 28.18 0.53
C ALA A 74 9.25 27.76 1.85
N ARG A 75 9.68 28.75 2.64
CA ARG A 75 10.20 28.50 3.99
C ARG A 75 9.05 28.24 4.95
N GLN A 76 9.24 27.31 5.89
CA GLN A 76 8.25 27.04 6.93
C GLN A 76 7.91 28.31 7.73
N GLY A 77 6.62 28.49 8.03
CA GLY A 77 6.10 29.63 8.77
C GLY A 77 5.72 30.85 7.91
N THR A 78 5.94 30.83 6.59
CA THR A 78 5.46 31.89 5.70
C THR A 78 4.05 31.62 5.14
N PRO A 79 3.31 32.65 4.73
CA PRO A 79 1.99 32.48 4.09
C PRO A 79 2.04 31.62 2.82
N GLU A 80 3.13 31.69 2.06
CA GLU A 80 3.33 30.91 0.82
C GLU A 80 3.43 29.41 1.13
N TYR A 81 4.08 29.04 2.23
CA TYR A 81 4.15 27.64 2.69
C TYR A 81 2.76 27.09 3.01
N TYR A 82 1.95 27.89 3.68
CA TYR A 82 0.57 27.54 3.99
C TYR A 82 -0.28 27.44 2.73
N ALA A 83 -0.12 28.38 1.78
CA ALA A 83 -0.79 28.33 0.48
C ALA A 83 -0.40 27.08 -0.33
N ALA A 84 0.87 26.66 -0.29
CA ALA A 84 1.32 25.42 -0.94
C ALA A 84 0.66 24.18 -0.32
N ALA A 85 0.54 24.10 1.01
CA ALA A 85 -0.15 23.00 1.69
C ALA A 85 -1.65 22.94 1.32
N LEU A 86 -2.31 24.10 1.21
CA LEU A 86 -3.71 24.19 0.76
C LEU A 86 -3.86 23.77 -0.71
N ALA A 87 -2.95 24.20 -1.58
CA ALA A 87 -2.95 23.83 -3.00
C ALA A 87 -2.73 22.32 -3.18
N LEU A 88 -1.84 21.70 -2.40
CA LEU A 88 -1.64 20.25 -2.37
C LEU A 88 -2.94 19.52 -1.98
N ALA A 89 -3.66 19.99 -0.97
CA ALA A 89 -4.93 19.40 -0.54
C ALA A 89 -5.99 19.52 -1.64
N LEU A 90 -6.11 20.71 -2.25
CA LEU A 90 -7.08 20.96 -3.30
C LEU A 90 -6.80 20.11 -4.54
N LEU A 91 -5.58 20.13 -5.06
CA LEU A 91 -5.19 19.36 -6.24
C LEU A 91 -5.30 17.86 -5.98
N SER A 92 -4.89 17.39 -4.80
CA SER A 92 -5.06 15.98 -4.42
C SER A 92 -6.54 15.60 -4.40
N GLY A 93 -7.40 16.45 -3.84
CA GLY A 93 -8.84 16.25 -3.84
C GLY A 93 -9.46 16.19 -5.24
N LEU A 94 -9.04 17.09 -6.13
CA LEU A 94 -9.48 17.10 -7.53
C LEU A 94 -9.02 15.84 -8.28
N MET A 95 -7.74 15.47 -8.13
CA MET A 95 -7.17 14.28 -8.78
C MET A 95 -7.86 13.01 -8.31
N LEU A 96 -8.02 12.81 -7.00
CA LEU A 96 -8.72 11.65 -6.43
C LEU A 96 -10.18 11.58 -6.90
N THR A 97 -10.90 12.70 -6.88
CA THR A 97 -12.28 12.75 -7.35
C THR A 97 -12.36 12.39 -8.83
N ALA A 98 -11.49 12.96 -9.67
CA ALA A 98 -11.41 12.65 -11.09
C ALA A 98 -11.08 11.16 -11.33
N MET A 99 -10.10 10.61 -10.60
CA MET A 99 -9.75 9.19 -10.67
C MET A 99 -10.95 8.30 -10.32
N GLY A 100 -11.75 8.67 -9.30
CA GLY A 100 -12.97 7.94 -8.94
C GLY A 100 -14.03 8.00 -10.03
N LEU A 101 -14.23 9.17 -10.65
CA LEU A 101 -15.16 9.34 -11.77
C LEU A 101 -14.75 8.53 -13.00
N PHE A 102 -13.45 8.42 -13.28
CA PHE A 102 -12.89 7.59 -14.36
C PHE A 102 -12.74 6.11 -13.98
N ARG A 103 -13.21 5.69 -12.80
CA ARG A 103 -13.14 4.30 -12.29
C ARG A 103 -11.72 3.74 -12.26
N LEU A 104 -10.79 4.56 -11.78
CA LEU A 104 -9.37 4.19 -11.65
C LEU A 104 -9.06 3.48 -10.32
N GLY A 105 -10.05 2.95 -9.62
CA GLY A 105 -9.90 2.22 -8.36
C GLY A 105 -9.09 0.92 -8.49
N PHE A 106 -8.96 0.39 -9.71
CA PHE A 106 -8.04 -0.72 -10.01
C PHE A 106 -6.57 -0.37 -9.72
N LEU A 107 -6.21 0.92 -9.62
CA LEU A 107 -4.86 1.35 -9.26
C LEU A 107 -4.40 0.84 -7.89
N ALA A 108 -5.32 0.57 -6.97
CA ALA A 108 -5.03 -0.05 -5.69
C ALA A 108 -4.38 -1.45 -5.83
N ASN A 109 -4.59 -2.13 -6.97
CA ASN A 109 -4.07 -3.47 -7.22
C ASN A 109 -2.62 -3.49 -7.73
N PHE A 110 -2.06 -2.37 -8.19
CA PHE A 110 -0.66 -2.35 -8.68
C PHE A 110 0.38 -2.16 -7.59
N LEU A 111 -0.04 -1.73 -6.41
CA LEU A 111 0.84 -1.58 -5.27
C LEU A 111 0.89 -2.88 -4.47
N SER A 112 1.98 -3.62 -4.66
CA SER A 112 2.17 -4.88 -3.96
C SER A 112 2.32 -4.66 -2.45
N HIS A 113 1.77 -5.58 -1.66
CA HIS A 113 1.84 -5.51 -0.21
C HIS A 113 3.28 -5.38 0.35
N PRO A 114 4.30 -6.08 -0.20
CA PRO A 114 5.69 -5.89 0.24
C PRO A 114 6.23 -4.47 0.02
N VAL A 115 5.88 -3.81 -1.09
CA VAL A 115 6.31 -2.44 -1.38
C VAL A 115 5.65 -1.46 -0.42
N ILE A 116 4.34 -1.57 -0.19
CA ILE A 116 3.62 -0.76 0.79
C ILE A 116 4.23 -0.96 2.19
N SER A 117 4.46 -2.21 2.60
CA SER A 117 5.04 -2.54 3.91
C SER A 117 6.45 -1.98 4.06
N GLY A 118 7.29 -2.09 3.03
CA GLY A 118 8.64 -1.51 3.01
C GLY A 118 8.61 0.02 3.12
N PHE A 119 7.72 0.66 2.37
CA PHE A 119 7.51 2.11 2.42
C PHE A 119 7.03 2.61 3.78
N ILE A 120 6.02 1.97 4.38
CA ILE A 120 5.51 2.30 5.72
C ILE A 120 6.62 2.13 6.77
N THR A 121 7.39 1.04 6.69
CA THR A 121 8.51 0.76 7.59
C THR A 121 9.57 1.87 7.51
N ALA A 122 10.01 2.23 6.31
CA ALA A 122 11.02 3.27 6.13
C ALA A 122 10.50 4.66 6.52
N SER A 123 9.29 5.02 6.11
CA SER A 123 8.65 6.29 6.50
C SER A 123 8.49 6.38 8.02
N GLY A 124 8.06 5.29 8.68
CA GLY A 124 7.95 5.22 10.13
C GLY A 124 9.30 5.45 10.85
N ILE A 125 10.40 4.91 10.31
CA ILE A 125 11.75 5.15 10.83
C ILE A 125 12.16 6.62 10.65
N ILE A 126 11.95 7.19 9.45
CA ILE A 126 12.27 8.61 9.17
C ILE A 126 11.48 9.54 10.10
N ILE A 127 10.18 9.28 10.26
CA ILE A 127 9.31 10.08 11.13
C ILE A 127 9.73 9.93 12.59
N ALA A 128 10.02 8.71 13.06
CA ALA A 128 10.47 8.52 14.44
C ALA A 128 11.78 9.28 14.71
N LEU A 129 12.73 9.22 13.77
CA LEU A 129 14.00 9.93 13.90
C LEU A 129 13.84 11.46 13.81
N SER A 130 12.99 11.97 12.93
CA SER A 130 12.72 13.41 12.82
C SER A 130 12.10 13.96 14.11
N GLN A 131 11.24 13.17 14.76
CA GLN A 131 10.60 13.53 16.03
C GLN A 131 11.51 13.35 17.24
N LEU A 132 12.53 12.49 17.17
CA LEU A 132 13.50 12.33 18.24
C LEU A 132 14.18 13.66 18.60
N ARG A 133 14.34 14.57 17.63
CA ARG A 133 14.85 15.94 17.84
C ARG A 133 13.97 16.76 18.77
N GLY A 134 12.65 16.67 18.62
CA GLY A 134 11.69 17.36 19.48
C GLY A 134 11.70 16.82 20.91
N VAL A 135 12.00 15.53 21.09
CA VAL A 135 12.22 14.93 22.40
C VAL A 135 13.55 15.39 23.01
N LEU A 136 14.63 15.44 22.21
CA LEU A 136 15.95 15.91 22.65
C LEU A 136 16.02 17.43 22.88
N GLY A 137 15.10 18.19 22.31
CA GLY A 137 15.07 19.66 22.38
C GLY A 137 16.00 20.38 21.40
N ILE A 138 16.54 19.68 20.39
CA ILE A 138 17.53 20.21 19.44
C ILE A 138 16.88 20.80 18.18
N THR A 139 17.53 21.79 17.56
CA THR A 139 17.08 22.43 16.29
C THR A 139 17.82 21.84 15.10
N GLY A 140 17.32 20.73 14.56
CA GLY A 140 17.92 20.09 13.39
C GLY A 140 17.08 20.25 12.12
N SER A 141 17.74 20.32 10.95
CA SER A 141 17.14 20.23 9.62
C SER A 141 17.45 18.87 8.97
N GLY A 142 16.72 18.47 7.93
CA GLY A 142 16.94 17.20 7.23
C GLY A 142 15.64 16.46 6.92
N LYS A 143 15.58 15.87 5.73
CA LYS A 143 14.41 15.14 5.20
C LYS A 143 14.69 13.63 5.03
N THR A 144 15.95 13.21 5.07
CA THR A 144 16.41 11.84 4.79
C THR A 144 17.23 11.27 5.95
N LEU A 145 17.38 9.95 6.05
CA LEU A 145 18.10 9.32 7.16
C LEU A 145 19.54 9.86 7.33
N PRO A 146 20.37 9.99 6.27
CA PRO A 146 21.74 10.50 6.42
C PRO A 146 21.77 11.94 6.91
N THR A 147 20.94 12.81 6.31
CA THR A 147 20.86 14.23 6.71
C THR A 147 20.28 14.38 8.11
N LEU A 148 19.35 13.49 8.50
CA LEU A 148 18.76 13.49 9.81
C LEU A 148 19.80 13.18 10.89
N LEU A 149 20.56 12.10 10.69
CA LEU A 149 21.62 11.66 11.61
C LEU A 149 22.77 12.66 11.67
N SER A 150 23.21 13.20 10.54
CA SER A 150 24.31 14.18 10.52
C SER A 150 23.95 15.45 11.30
N SER A 151 22.75 16.01 11.07
CA SER A 151 22.28 17.17 11.83
C SER A 151 22.15 16.87 13.32
N MET A 152 21.62 15.70 13.69
CA MET A 152 21.48 15.34 15.11
C MET A 152 22.84 15.21 15.81
N TRP A 153 23.85 14.71 15.09
CA TRP A 153 25.21 14.61 15.61
C TRP A 153 25.84 15.99 15.82
N THR A 154 25.65 16.92 14.87
CA THR A 154 26.15 18.29 14.99
C THR A 154 25.48 19.06 16.13
N ASP A 155 24.16 18.90 16.27
CA ASP A 155 23.36 19.69 17.23
C ASP A 155 23.28 19.06 18.62
N ILE A 156 23.96 17.93 18.87
CA ILE A 156 23.87 17.20 20.15
C ILE A 156 24.38 18.00 21.35
N GLY A 157 25.22 19.02 21.13
CA GLY A 157 25.65 19.95 22.18
C GLY A 157 24.55 20.91 22.64
N SER A 158 23.49 21.11 21.85
CA SER A 158 22.39 22.04 22.11
C SER A 158 21.20 21.42 22.86
N LEU A 159 21.42 20.27 23.52
CA LEU A 159 20.39 19.54 24.25
C LEU A 159 19.78 20.40 25.36
N ASN A 160 18.45 20.39 25.46
CA ASN A 160 17.74 20.99 26.60
C ASN A 160 17.33 19.87 27.57
N PRO A 161 17.98 19.76 28.76
CA PRO A 161 17.73 18.66 29.69
C PRO A 161 16.28 18.58 30.18
N THR A 162 15.62 19.73 30.35
CA THR A 162 14.22 19.81 30.78
C THR A 162 13.28 19.26 29.70
N THR A 163 13.53 19.62 28.43
CA THR A 163 12.78 19.11 27.29
C THR A 163 12.97 17.61 27.13
N LEU A 164 14.21 17.13 27.30
CA LEU A 164 14.54 15.71 27.30
C LEU A 164 13.82 14.95 28.42
N ALA A 165 13.80 15.47 29.65
CA ALA A 165 13.11 14.83 30.76
C ALA A 165 11.60 14.69 30.49
N ILE A 166 10.94 15.73 29.96
CA ILE A 166 9.52 15.68 29.57
C ILE A 166 9.31 14.69 28.43
N GLY A 167 10.07 14.81 27.34
CA GLY A 167 9.89 13.96 26.16
C GLY A 167 10.17 12.49 26.46
N ALA A 168 11.23 12.18 27.22
CA ALA A 168 11.58 10.83 27.63
C ALA A 168 10.54 10.24 28.58
N SER A 169 10.09 10.99 29.60
CA SER A 169 9.06 10.52 30.54
C SER A 169 7.73 10.22 29.83
N VAL A 170 7.28 11.10 28.93
CA VAL A 170 6.09 10.84 28.10
C VAL A 170 6.29 9.62 27.22
N THR A 171 7.45 9.49 26.56
CA THR A 171 7.74 8.34 25.68
C THR A 171 7.69 7.02 26.46
N VAL A 172 8.35 6.97 27.62
CA VAL A 172 8.34 5.79 28.52
C VAL A 172 6.92 5.50 28.99
N PHE A 173 6.18 6.51 29.43
CA PHE A 173 4.79 6.35 29.86
C PHE A 173 3.90 5.81 28.73
N LEU A 174 4.02 6.32 27.52
CA LEU A 174 3.21 5.87 26.38
C LEU A 174 3.54 4.43 25.95
N PHE A 175 4.83 4.05 25.92
CA PHE A 175 5.20 2.64 25.67
C PHE A 175 4.73 1.70 26.77
N TRP A 176 4.92 2.12 28.03
CA TRP A 176 4.47 1.35 29.19
C TRP A 176 2.96 1.18 29.18
N SER A 177 2.21 2.26 28.92
CA SER A 177 0.74 2.23 28.91
C SER A 177 0.20 1.28 27.84
N ARG A 178 0.77 1.29 26.64
CA ARG A 178 0.34 0.40 25.54
C ARG A 178 0.57 -1.07 25.86
N LYS A 179 1.65 -1.42 26.56
CA LYS A 179 2.02 -2.82 26.84
C LYS A 179 1.40 -3.36 28.13
N TRP A 180 1.32 -2.55 29.18
CA TRP A 180 1.06 -3.03 30.53
C TRP A 180 -0.23 -2.48 31.17
N LEU A 181 -0.74 -1.32 30.74
CA LEU A 181 -1.88 -0.69 31.42
C LEU A 181 -3.16 -1.53 31.33
N LYS A 182 -3.49 -2.05 30.14
CA LYS A 182 -4.67 -2.89 29.95
C LYS A 182 -4.64 -4.19 30.78
N PRO A 183 -3.57 -5.03 30.73
CA PRO A 183 -3.45 -6.21 31.59
C PRO A 183 -3.57 -5.90 33.08
N ILE A 184 -2.94 -4.81 33.55
CA ILE A 184 -2.96 -4.42 34.96
C ILE A 184 -4.37 -4.00 35.40
N LEU A 185 -5.08 -3.21 34.59
CA LEU A 185 -6.45 -2.78 34.89
C LEU A 185 -7.41 -3.98 34.95
N ILE A 186 -7.28 -4.92 34.00
CA ILE A 186 -8.06 -6.17 34.01
C ILE A 186 -7.75 -7.00 35.26
N GLY A 187 -6.46 -7.13 35.62
CA GLY A 187 -6.04 -7.81 36.85
C GLY A 187 -6.55 -7.16 38.13
N ARG A 188 -6.85 -5.86 38.10
CA ARG A 188 -7.47 -5.11 39.21
C ARG A 188 -9.01 -5.12 39.20
N GLY A 189 -9.63 -5.90 38.32
CA GLY A 189 -11.09 -6.07 38.28
C GLY A 189 -11.83 -5.14 37.33
N PHE A 190 -11.14 -4.34 36.51
CA PHE A 190 -11.82 -3.57 35.45
C PHE A 190 -12.32 -4.49 34.34
N ALA A 191 -13.52 -4.20 33.84
CA ALA A 191 -14.01 -4.85 32.63
C ALA A 191 -13.10 -4.55 31.41
N PRO A 192 -12.99 -5.45 30.42
CA PRO A 192 -12.08 -5.29 29.29
C PRO A 192 -12.29 -4.03 28.45
N ARG A 193 -13.54 -3.54 28.34
CA ARG A 193 -13.89 -2.35 27.55
C ARG A 193 -13.40 -1.04 28.18
N PRO A 194 -13.75 -0.70 29.44
CA PRO A 194 -13.16 0.47 30.12
C PRO A 194 -11.64 0.45 30.13
N ALA A 195 -11.02 -0.71 30.41
CA ALA A 195 -9.56 -0.84 30.42
C ALA A 195 -8.92 -0.50 29.06
N ASP A 196 -9.57 -0.87 27.95
CA ASP A 196 -9.13 -0.53 26.60
C ASP A 196 -9.24 0.97 26.30
N ILE A 197 -10.32 1.61 26.75
CA ILE A 197 -10.53 3.06 26.61
C ILE A 197 -9.46 3.83 27.38
N PHE A 198 -9.20 3.47 28.64
CA PHE A 198 -8.15 4.12 29.45
C PHE A 198 -6.76 3.95 28.82
N ALA A 199 -6.45 2.76 28.30
CA ALA A 199 -5.19 2.53 27.60
C ALA A 199 -5.05 3.38 26.33
N LYS A 200 -6.14 3.54 25.56
CA LYS A 200 -6.17 4.36 24.34
C LYS A 200 -6.20 5.88 24.63
N ALA A 201 -6.66 6.29 25.82
CA ALA A 201 -6.65 7.68 26.27
C ALA A 201 -5.28 8.17 26.77
N ALA A 202 -4.28 7.28 26.89
CA ALA A 202 -2.95 7.62 27.41
C ALA A 202 -2.29 8.84 26.72
N PRO A 203 -2.35 9.02 25.38
CA PRO A 203 -1.83 10.23 24.74
C PRO A 203 -2.49 11.52 25.24
N VAL A 204 -3.81 11.52 25.42
CA VAL A 204 -4.55 12.69 25.93
C VAL A 204 -4.21 12.99 27.37
N VAL A 205 -4.13 11.96 28.21
CA VAL A 205 -3.69 12.11 29.60
C VAL A 205 -2.28 12.71 29.64
N SER A 206 -1.37 12.23 28.78
CA SER A 206 -0.02 12.78 28.70
C SER A 206 -0.01 14.27 28.32
N VAL A 207 -0.88 14.70 27.40
CA VAL A 207 -1.04 16.10 27.01
C VAL A 207 -1.53 16.97 28.17
N PHE A 208 -2.58 16.55 28.89
CA PHE A 208 -3.09 17.33 30.02
C PHE A 208 -2.08 17.42 31.18
N VAL A 209 -1.42 16.31 31.50
CA VAL A 209 -0.42 16.26 32.57
C VAL A 209 0.78 17.14 32.24
N THR A 210 1.27 17.14 30.99
CA THR A 210 2.41 18.00 30.64
C THR A 210 2.02 19.47 30.52
N ILE A 211 0.81 19.80 30.06
CA ILE A 211 0.28 21.18 30.12
C ILE A 211 0.28 21.68 31.57
N ALA A 212 -0.29 20.90 32.49
CA ALA A 212 -0.36 21.27 33.90
C ALA A 212 1.03 21.42 34.53
N ALA A 213 1.95 20.51 34.24
CA ALA A 213 3.33 20.59 34.72
C ALA A 213 4.08 21.80 34.14
N THR A 214 3.94 22.09 32.85
CA THR A 214 4.58 23.23 32.20
C THR A 214 4.07 24.55 32.74
N TRP A 215 2.76 24.67 32.97
CA TRP A 215 2.16 25.85 33.58
C TRP A 215 2.58 26.04 35.03
N ALA A 216 2.46 24.99 35.87
CA ALA A 216 2.71 25.07 37.31
C ALA A 216 4.20 25.31 37.64
N LEU A 217 5.11 24.74 36.85
CA LEU A 217 6.56 24.85 37.07
C LEU A 217 7.22 25.93 36.20
N GLY A 218 6.45 26.66 35.37
CA GLY A 218 6.97 27.69 34.47
C GLY A 218 8.03 27.19 33.48
N LEU A 219 7.85 25.97 32.95
CA LEU A 219 8.87 25.30 32.13
C LEU A 219 9.07 25.97 30.77
N ASP A 220 8.09 26.75 30.31
CA ASP A 220 8.20 27.64 29.15
C ASP A 220 9.35 28.64 29.31
N LYS A 221 9.52 29.19 30.52
CA LYS A 221 10.63 30.09 30.87
C LYS A 221 11.97 29.35 31.04
N ALA A 222 11.93 28.05 31.28
CA ALA A 222 13.10 27.17 31.36
C ALA A 222 13.58 26.67 29.98
N GLY A 223 13.10 27.26 28.88
CA GLY A 223 13.52 26.94 27.51
C GLY A 223 12.80 25.76 26.88
N VAL A 224 11.74 25.22 27.51
CA VAL A 224 10.89 24.19 26.88
C VAL A 224 10.04 24.85 25.80
N LYS A 225 10.16 24.36 24.57
CA LYS A 225 9.35 24.84 23.44
C LYS A 225 7.90 24.39 23.58
N ILE A 226 7.00 25.35 23.78
CA ILE A 226 5.55 25.13 23.85
C ILE A 226 4.86 25.40 22.51
N VAL A 227 3.61 24.97 22.38
CA VAL A 227 2.77 25.22 21.20
C VAL A 227 2.49 26.71 21.01
N GLY A 228 2.20 27.44 22.10
CA GLY A 228 1.89 28.88 22.05
C GLY A 228 0.44 29.17 21.65
N GLU A 229 0.18 30.39 21.18
CA GLU A 229 -1.19 30.82 20.83
C GLU A 229 -1.79 29.95 19.72
N VAL A 230 -2.92 29.32 20.02
CA VAL A 230 -3.75 28.60 19.06
C VAL A 230 -5.03 29.41 18.89
N PRO A 231 -5.33 29.94 17.69
CA PRO A 231 -6.55 30.68 17.44
C PRO A 231 -7.77 29.88 17.88
N SER A 232 -8.64 30.52 18.67
CA SER A 232 -9.94 29.94 19.03
C SER A 232 -10.95 30.26 17.93
N GLY A 233 -11.77 29.27 17.58
CA GLY A 233 -12.79 29.43 16.56
C GLY A 233 -12.87 28.24 15.60
N LEU A 234 -13.97 28.19 14.86
CA LEU A 234 -14.09 27.28 13.72
C LEU A 234 -13.22 27.78 12.56
N PRO A 235 -12.74 26.89 11.69
CA PRO A 235 -11.99 27.29 10.50
C PRO A 235 -12.82 28.27 9.66
N GLY A 236 -12.22 29.42 9.32
CA GLY A 236 -12.74 30.24 8.24
C GLY A 236 -12.68 29.47 6.93
N LEU A 237 -13.65 29.69 6.04
CA LEU A 237 -13.60 29.11 4.71
C LEU A 237 -12.43 29.76 3.95
N ALA A 238 -11.43 28.94 3.61
CA ALA A 238 -10.28 29.35 2.82
C ALA A 238 -10.53 28.95 1.36
N MET A 239 -10.36 29.90 0.43
CA MET A 239 -10.13 29.55 -0.97
C MET A 239 -8.63 29.63 -1.25
N PRO A 240 -7.98 28.55 -1.73
CA PRO A 240 -6.60 28.63 -2.18
C PRO A 240 -6.49 29.65 -3.30
N ALA A 241 -5.49 30.52 -3.24
CA ALA A 241 -5.22 31.46 -4.32
C ALA A 241 -4.97 30.68 -5.62
N PHE A 242 -5.60 31.14 -6.71
CA PHE A 242 -5.40 30.53 -8.03
C PHE A 242 -4.13 31.09 -8.66
N ASP A 243 -2.99 30.45 -8.34
CA ASP A 243 -1.70 30.74 -8.94
C ASP A 243 -1.29 29.56 -9.85
N PRO A 244 -1.36 29.74 -11.19
CA PRO A 244 -0.98 28.69 -12.13
C PRO A 244 0.47 28.21 -11.98
N GLY A 245 1.39 29.07 -11.51
CA GLY A 245 2.78 28.71 -11.27
C GLY A 245 2.89 27.71 -10.13
N LEU A 246 2.36 28.08 -8.96
CA LEU A 246 2.30 27.21 -7.79
C LEU A 246 1.64 25.87 -8.12
N TRP A 247 0.50 25.89 -8.82
CA TRP A 247 -0.26 24.68 -9.15
C TRP A 247 0.54 23.72 -10.04
N ARG A 248 1.35 24.24 -10.97
CA ARG A 248 2.22 23.42 -11.81
C ARG A 248 3.32 22.74 -11.01
N GLU A 249 3.90 23.45 -10.04
CA GLU A 249 4.97 22.92 -9.20
C GLU A 249 4.46 21.87 -8.20
N VAL A 250 3.28 22.09 -7.61
CA VAL A 250 2.67 21.12 -6.68
C VAL A 250 1.93 19.96 -7.34
N ALA A 251 1.75 19.96 -8.66
CA ALA A 251 0.96 18.94 -9.36
C ALA A 251 1.51 17.51 -9.17
N ILE A 252 2.81 17.30 -9.36
CA ILE A 252 3.42 15.96 -9.20
C ILE A 252 3.39 15.53 -7.72
N PRO A 253 3.82 16.36 -6.76
CA PRO A 253 3.67 16.02 -5.34
C PRO A 253 2.21 15.72 -4.93
N ALA A 254 1.24 16.49 -5.42
CA ALA A 254 -0.18 16.25 -5.16
C ALA A 254 -0.66 14.90 -5.72
N LEU A 255 -0.22 14.52 -6.93
CA LEU A 255 -0.52 13.22 -7.52
C LEU A 255 0.04 12.07 -6.68
N LEU A 256 1.30 12.21 -6.24
CA LEU A 256 1.92 11.20 -5.37
C LEU A 256 1.20 11.10 -4.02
N ILE A 257 0.93 12.22 -3.35
CA ILE A 257 0.15 12.25 -2.11
C ILE A 257 -1.22 11.56 -2.31
N SER A 258 -1.88 11.81 -3.44
CA SER A 258 -3.16 11.19 -3.80
C SER A 258 -3.05 9.67 -3.92
N ILE A 259 -2.10 9.17 -4.73
CA ILE A 259 -1.93 7.73 -4.94
C ILE A 259 -1.57 7.02 -3.63
N VAL A 260 -0.63 7.60 -2.86
CA VAL A 260 -0.21 7.03 -1.57
C VAL A 260 -1.37 7.04 -0.58
N GLY A 261 -2.06 8.17 -0.43
CA GLY A 261 -3.20 8.31 0.46
C GLY A 261 -4.34 7.36 0.11
N PHE A 262 -4.65 7.22 -1.18
CA PHE A 262 -5.65 6.29 -1.67
C PHE A 262 -5.29 4.84 -1.36
N VAL A 263 -4.08 4.40 -1.69
CA VAL A 263 -3.69 2.99 -1.50
C VAL A 263 -3.57 2.64 -0.02
N GLU A 264 -3.04 3.54 0.81
CA GLU A 264 -3.02 3.35 2.27
C GLU A 264 -4.46 3.19 2.80
N SER A 265 -5.36 4.10 2.42
CA SER A 265 -6.76 4.11 2.86
C SER A 265 -7.52 2.86 2.44
N VAL A 266 -7.45 2.48 1.17
CA VAL A 266 -8.15 1.32 0.62
C VAL A 266 -7.62 0.04 1.22
N SER A 267 -6.31 -0.09 1.42
CA SER A 267 -5.73 -1.28 2.06
C SER A 267 -6.26 -1.49 3.48
N VAL A 268 -6.37 -0.40 4.26
CA VAL A 268 -6.96 -0.43 5.61
C VAL A 268 -8.45 -0.75 5.56
N ALA A 269 -9.19 -0.05 4.70
CA ALA A 269 -10.62 -0.22 4.56
C ALA A 269 -10.97 -1.66 4.13
N GLN A 270 -10.25 -2.24 3.17
CA GLN A 270 -10.45 -3.63 2.71
C GLN A 270 -10.17 -4.63 3.82
N THR A 271 -9.06 -4.44 4.55
CA THR A 271 -8.68 -5.32 5.66
C THR A 271 -9.74 -5.32 6.76
N LEU A 272 -10.25 -4.14 7.14
CA LEU A 272 -11.28 -4.01 8.18
C LEU A 272 -12.65 -4.50 7.69
N ALA A 273 -13.01 -4.21 6.44
CA ALA A 273 -14.26 -4.69 5.83
C ALA A 273 -14.27 -6.23 5.74
N ALA A 274 -13.15 -6.85 5.35
CA ALA A 274 -13.00 -8.30 5.30
C ALA A 274 -13.26 -8.96 6.66
N LYS A 275 -12.76 -8.38 7.77
CA LYS A 275 -13.04 -8.86 9.14
C LYS A 275 -14.53 -8.86 9.48
N ARG A 276 -15.32 -7.96 8.88
CA ARG A 276 -16.78 -7.87 9.05
C ARG A 276 -17.58 -8.50 7.91
N ARG A 277 -16.92 -9.21 6.98
CA ARG A 277 -17.53 -9.77 5.76
C ARG A 277 -18.29 -8.71 4.94
N GLN A 278 -17.77 -7.48 4.95
CA GLN A 278 -18.26 -6.35 4.17
C GLN A 278 -17.38 -6.17 2.92
N ARG A 279 -17.91 -5.43 1.95
CA ARG A 279 -17.17 -5.01 0.76
C ARG A 279 -17.05 -3.49 0.79
N ILE A 280 -15.99 -2.99 0.19
CA ILE A 280 -15.82 -1.57 -0.13
C ILE A 280 -15.70 -1.45 -1.64
N ASP A 281 -16.06 -0.29 -2.17
CA ASP A 281 -15.89 0.02 -3.58
C ASP A 281 -14.68 0.96 -3.74
N PRO A 282 -13.55 0.50 -4.31
CA PRO A 282 -12.37 1.33 -4.51
C PRO A 282 -12.62 2.61 -5.33
N ASP A 283 -13.53 2.58 -6.31
CA ASP A 283 -13.84 3.75 -7.13
C ASP A 283 -14.58 4.81 -6.31
N GLN A 284 -15.50 4.37 -5.45
CA GLN A 284 -16.22 5.28 -4.55
C GLN A 284 -15.32 5.77 -3.39
N GLU A 285 -14.34 4.97 -2.95
CA GLU A 285 -13.32 5.44 -1.99
C GLU A 285 -12.44 6.55 -2.57
N LEU A 286 -12.13 6.53 -3.87
CA LEU A 286 -11.45 7.65 -4.55
C LEU A 286 -12.28 8.94 -4.44
N VAL A 287 -13.59 8.87 -4.71
CA VAL A 287 -14.49 10.03 -4.58
C VAL A 287 -14.61 10.47 -3.11
N GLY A 288 -14.73 9.53 -2.17
CA GLY A 288 -14.81 9.82 -0.74
C GLY A 288 -13.57 10.53 -0.21
N LEU A 289 -12.37 10.04 -0.55
CA LEU A 289 -11.11 10.68 -0.15
C LEU A 289 -10.86 11.99 -0.92
N GLY A 290 -11.26 12.04 -2.19
CA GLY A 290 -11.13 13.25 -3.01
C GLY A 290 -11.96 14.39 -2.44
N THR A 291 -13.24 14.15 -2.19
CA THR A 291 -14.15 15.12 -1.55
C THR A 291 -13.69 15.49 -0.14
N ALA A 292 -13.12 14.57 0.63
CA ALA A 292 -12.52 14.86 1.93
C ALA A 292 -11.31 15.83 1.81
N ASN A 293 -10.46 15.65 0.81
CA ASN A 293 -9.32 16.55 0.56
C ASN A 293 -9.75 17.93 0.05
N LEU A 294 -10.78 18.00 -0.81
CA LEU A 294 -11.41 19.26 -1.21
C LEU A 294 -11.98 20.00 0.02
N ALA A 295 -12.70 19.29 0.88
CA ALA A 295 -13.23 19.83 2.13
C ALA A 295 -12.10 20.29 3.07
N SER A 296 -10.96 19.57 3.08
CA SER A 296 -9.78 19.95 3.86
C SER A 296 -9.23 21.30 3.37
N ALA A 297 -9.02 21.45 2.06
CA ALA A 297 -8.56 22.70 1.47
C ALA A 297 -9.48 23.88 1.79
N ILE A 298 -10.80 23.67 1.66
CA ILE A 298 -11.82 24.69 1.95
C ILE A 298 -11.82 25.06 3.45
N SER A 299 -11.54 24.12 4.34
CA SER A 299 -11.43 24.38 5.78
C SER A 299 -10.09 25.00 6.22
N GLY A 300 -9.19 25.33 5.30
CA GLY A 300 -7.85 25.79 5.67
C GLY A 300 -6.93 24.66 6.19
N GLY A 301 -7.21 23.42 5.80
CA GLY A 301 -6.42 22.23 6.14
C GLY A 301 -5.31 21.92 5.13
N TYR A 302 -4.78 20.70 5.21
CA TYR A 302 -3.78 20.16 4.28
C TYR A 302 -4.21 18.74 3.87
N PRO A 303 -3.47 18.03 2.98
CA PRO A 303 -3.93 16.72 2.53
C PRO A 303 -4.22 15.72 3.66
N VAL A 304 -5.29 14.95 3.51
CA VAL A 304 -5.83 14.01 4.50
C VAL A 304 -6.04 12.63 3.89
N THR A 305 -6.01 11.60 4.74
CA THR A 305 -6.20 10.21 4.32
C THR A 305 -6.77 9.36 5.46
N GLY A 306 -7.17 8.13 5.17
CA GLY A 306 -7.59 7.14 6.14
C GLY A 306 -6.41 6.58 6.94
N GLY A 307 -6.38 6.86 8.25
CA GLY A 307 -5.26 6.43 9.09
C GLY A 307 -5.41 4.99 9.58
N PHE A 308 -4.38 4.14 9.42
CA PHE A 308 -4.38 2.74 9.89
C PHE A 308 -4.76 2.61 11.37
N ALA A 309 -3.97 3.23 12.26
CA ALA A 309 -4.15 3.09 13.71
C ALA A 309 -5.52 3.63 14.17
N ARG A 310 -6.00 4.73 13.58
CA ARG A 310 -7.30 5.33 13.92
C ARG A 310 -8.47 4.48 13.46
N SER A 311 -8.39 3.94 12.25
CA SER A 311 -9.47 3.12 11.70
C SER A 311 -9.61 1.80 12.45
N VAL A 312 -8.50 1.21 12.92
CA VAL A 312 -8.53 0.04 13.83
C VAL A 312 -9.20 0.40 15.15
N VAL A 313 -8.85 1.54 15.76
CA VAL A 313 -9.49 1.99 17.01
C VAL A 313 -10.99 2.23 16.82
N ASN A 314 -11.38 2.89 15.73
CA ASN A 314 -12.78 3.13 15.38
C ASN A 314 -13.55 1.81 15.17
N PHE A 315 -12.93 0.87 14.47
CA PHE A 315 -13.46 -0.48 14.25
C PHE A 315 -13.65 -1.26 15.57
N ASP A 316 -12.64 -1.26 16.43
CA ASP A 316 -12.63 -1.96 17.72
C ASP A 316 -13.59 -1.33 18.74
N ALA A 317 -13.75 -0.01 18.69
CA ALA A 317 -14.71 0.73 19.49
C ALA A 317 -16.17 0.42 19.09
N GLY A 318 -16.37 -0.25 17.96
CA GLY A 318 -17.65 -0.76 17.54
C GLY A 318 -18.38 0.12 16.53
N ALA A 319 -17.70 1.04 15.84
CA ALA A 319 -18.30 1.82 14.75
C ALA A 319 -18.98 0.88 13.74
N GLN A 320 -20.22 1.20 13.38
CA GLN A 320 -21.08 0.41 12.50
C GLN A 320 -21.44 1.17 11.22
N THR A 321 -21.42 2.51 11.25
CA THR A 321 -21.76 3.35 10.11
C THR A 321 -20.75 4.49 9.93
N PRO A 322 -20.70 5.13 8.74
CA PRO A 322 -19.88 6.32 8.53
C PRO A 322 -20.23 7.50 9.46
N ALA A 323 -21.41 7.46 10.11
CA ALA A 323 -21.81 8.47 11.09
C ALA A 323 -20.86 8.58 12.28
N ALA A 324 -20.11 7.52 12.63
CA ALA A 324 -19.06 7.61 13.65
C ALA A 324 -18.00 8.68 13.29
N GLY A 325 -17.65 8.81 12.02
CA GLY A 325 -16.76 9.87 11.53
C GLY A 325 -17.40 11.26 11.64
N MET A 326 -18.69 11.40 11.29
CA MET A 326 -19.41 12.67 11.41
C MET A 326 -19.54 13.14 12.87
N PHE A 327 -19.86 12.23 13.80
CA PHE A 327 -19.88 12.53 15.23
C PHE A 327 -18.48 12.89 15.75
N THR A 328 -17.43 12.26 15.22
CA THR A 328 -16.05 12.62 15.54
C THR A 328 -15.74 14.07 15.12
N ALA A 329 -16.19 14.49 13.94
CA ALA A 329 -16.04 15.87 13.47
C ALA A 329 -16.74 16.88 14.39
N ILE A 330 -17.94 16.57 14.87
CA ILE A 330 -18.65 17.40 15.86
C ILE A 330 -17.85 17.48 17.16
N GLY A 331 -17.34 16.34 17.65
CA GLY A 331 -16.50 16.30 18.85
C GLY A 331 -15.23 17.15 18.71
N ILE A 332 -14.58 17.13 17.54
CA ILE A 332 -13.39 17.93 17.25
C ILE A 332 -13.75 19.42 17.12
N ALA A 333 -14.87 19.77 16.47
CA ALA A 333 -15.34 21.14 16.38
C ALA A 333 -15.61 21.74 17.77
N LEU A 334 -16.31 21.01 18.64
CA LEU A 334 -16.54 21.40 20.04
C LEU A 334 -15.22 21.53 20.81
N ALA A 335 -14.31 20.57 20.62
CA ALA A 335 -13.00 20.64 21.27
C ALA A 335 -12.17 21.83 20.79
N THR A 336 -12.25 22.19 19.51
CA THR A 336 -11.54 23.35 18.96
C THR A 336 -12.06 24.66 19.55
N LEU A 337 -13.36 24.73 19.89
CA LEU A 337 -13.95 25.91 20.53
C LEU A 337 -13.60 26.04 22.01
N VAL A 338 -13.48 24.93 22.73
CA VAL A 338 -13.35 24.93 24.21
C VAL A 338 -11.90 24.68 24.68
N LEU A 339 -11.18 23.76 24.03
CA LEU A 339 -9.87 23.29 24.49
C LEU A 339 -8.69 24.05 23.89
N THR A 340 -8.87 24.87 22.84
CA THR A 340 -7.75 25.60 22.20
C THR A 340 -6.94 26.48 23.15
N PRO A 341 -7.53 27.24 24.10
CA PRO A 341 -6.74 28.02 25.05
C PRO A 341 -5.88 27.16 25.99
N LEU A 342 -6.36 25.95 26.33
CA LEU A 342 -5.63 25.01 27.20
C LEU A 342 -4.37 24.47 26.52
N LEU A 343 -4.29 24.52 25.19
CA LEU A 343 -3.14 24.01 24.44
C LEU A 343 -1.94 24.95 24.47
N PHE A 344 -2.06 26.18 24.99
CA PHE A 344 -0.98 27.17 24.98
C PHE A 344 0.34 26.63 25.57
N TYR A 345 0.25 26.06 26.78
CA TYR A 345 1.39 25.53 27.53
C TYR A 345 1.82 24.12 27.11
N LEU A 346 1.25 23.55 26.05
CA LEU A 346 1.57 22.19 25.62
C LEU A 346 3.01 22.08 25.11
N PRO A 347 3.89 21.25 25.72
CA PRO A 347 5.23 21.05 25.19
C PRO A 347 5.23 20.35 23.84
N LYS A 348 6.00 20.87 22.88
CA LYS A 348 6.22 20.22 21.58
C LYS A 348 6.83 18.82 21.74
N ALA A 349 7.63 18.60 22.77
CA ALA A 349 8.21 17.29 23.11
C ALA A 349 7.15 16.21 23.40
N THR A 350 6.01 16.56 24.00
CA THR A 350 4.89 15.64 24.23
C THR A 350 4.26 15.18 22.92
N LEU A 351 4.10 16.11 21.96
CA LEU A 351 3.59 15.80 20.63
C LEU A 351 4.58 14.92 19.85
N SER A 352 5.87 15.23 19.89
CA SER A 352 6.91 14.39 19.28
C SER A 352 6.94 12.97 19.86
N ALA A 353 6.88 12.82 21.19
CA ALA A 353 6.78 11.52 21.84
C ALA A 353 5.52 10.73 21.40
N THR A 354 4.39 11.43 21.27
CA THR A 354 3.13 10.83 20.78
C THR A 354 3.27 10.33 19.33
N ILE A 355 3.92 11.09 18.45
CA ILE A 355 4.18 10.66 17.07
C ILE A 355 5.09 9.44 17.05
N ILE A 356 6.22 9.46 17.79
CA ILE A 356 7.19 8.36 17.85
C ILE A 356 6.48 7.04 18.19
N VAL A 357 5.68 7.04 19.27
CA VAL A 357 4.96 5.83 19.70
C VAL A 357 3.91 5.41 18.67
N ALA A 358 3.23 6.35 18.02
CA ALA A 358 2.23 6.05 16.99
C ALA A 358 2.87 5.43 15.72
N VAL A 359 3.97 5.99 15.22
CA VAL A 359 4.59 5.49 13.97
C VAL A 359 5.37 4.20 14.19
N LEU A 360 6.02 4.02 15.34
CA LEU A 360 6.74 2.78 15.63
C LEU A 360 5.82 1.55 15.75
N SER A 361 4.52 1.73 16.02
CA SER A 361 3.55 0.61 15.91
C SER A 361 3.25 0.17 14.47
N LEU A 362 3.61 0.97 13.46
CA LEU A 362 3.40 0.63 12.05
C LEU A 362 4.62 -0.06 11.42
N VAL A 363 5.80 0.03 12.07
CA VAL A 363 7.06 -0.55 11.60
C VAL A 363 7.06 -2.07 11.85
N ASP A 364 7.06 -2.87 10.77
CA ASP A 364 7.09 -4.34 10.85
C ASP A 364 8.38 -4.90 10.22
N LEU A 365 9.46 -4.91 11.00
CA LEU A 365 10.73 -5.50 10.58
C LEU A 365 10.63 -7.01 10.34
N GLY A 366 9.65 -7.68 10.95
CA GLY A 366 9.40 -9.11 10.74
C GLY A 366 8.90 -9.42 9.34
N ALA A 367 8.20 -8.48 8.68
CA ALA A 367 7.71 -8.63 7.31
C ALA A 367 8.85 -8.81 6.31
N ILE A 368 10.03 -8.22 6.55
CA ILE A 368 11.22 -8.40 5.70
C ILE A 368 11.63 -9.88 5.66
N ARG A 369 11.77 -10.50 6.83
CA ARG A 369 12.17 -11.92 6.93
C ARG A 369 11.13 -12.85 6.32
N ARG A 370 9.84 -12.62 6.59
CA ARG A 370 8.74 -13.43 6.05
C ARG A 370 8.71 -13.36 4.53
N THR A 371 8.75 -12.15 3.96
CA THR A 371 8.73 -11.94 2.50
C THR A 371 9.96 -12.56 1.84
N TRP A 372 11.15 -12.33 2.39
CA TRP A 372 12.39 -12.88 1.84
C TRP A 372 12.42 -14.42 1.84
N SER A 373 11.87 -15.03 2.89
CA SER A 373 11.79 -16.50 2.99
C SER A 373 10.85 -17.12 1.97
N TYR A 374 9.79 -16.41 1.58
CA TYR A 374 8.80 -16.88 0.60
C TYR A 374 9.21 -16.56 -0.84
N SER A 375 9.60 -15.32 -1.12
CA SER A 375 9.95 -14.82 -2.45
C SER A 375 11.11 -13.85 -2.35
N ARG A 376 12.31 -14.29 -2.79
CA ARG A 376 13.52 -13.45 -2.77
C ARG A 376 13.36 -12.18 -3.60
N ALA A 377 12.63 -12.25 -4.71
CA ALA A 377 12.42 -11.10 -5.58
C ALA A 377 11.47 -10.06 -4.95
N ASP A 378 10.41 -10.49 -4.26
CA ASP A 378 9.54 -9.56 -3.53
C ASP A 378 10.24 -9.00 -2.29
N GLY A 379 11.07 -9.82 -1.62
CA GLY A 379 11.93 -9.38 -0.53
C GLY A 379 12.97 -8.35 -0.98
N ALA A 380 13.57 -8.53 -2.16
CA ALA A 380 14.49 -7.57 -2.76
C ALA A 380 13.78 -6.25 -3.10
N ALA A 381 12.56 -6.31 -3.63
CA ALA A 381 11.76 -5.12 -3.90
C ALA A 381 11.43 -4.33 -2.63
N MET A 382 11.06 -5.04 -1.56
CA MET A 382 10.81 -4.45 -0.24
C MET A 382 12.06 -3.77 0.33
N LEU A 383 13.22 -4.45 0.28
CA LEU A 383 14.50 -3.90 0.76
C LEU A 383 14.95 -2.69 -0.07
N ALA A 384 14.82 -2.75 -1.39
CA ALA A 384 15.13 -1.63 -2.27
C ALA A 384 14.24 -0.41 -1.96
N THR A 385 12.94 -0.64 -1.76
CA THR A 385 11.99 0.41 -1.35
C THR A 385 12.40 1.04 -0.01
N ILE A 386 12.77 0.21 0.98
CA ILE A 386 13.24 0.70 2.29
C ILE A 386 14.51 1.55 2.11
N ALA A 387 15.52 1.01 1.44
CA ALA A 387 16.81 1.67 1.26
C ALA A 387 16.66 3.02 0.54
N LEU A 388 15.94 3.04 -0.58
CA LEU A 388 15.72 4.27 -1.36
C LEU A 388 14.88 5.29 -0.59
N THR A 389 13.88 4.85 0.17
CA THR A 389 13.09 5.75 1.03
C THR A 389 13.97 6.39 2.10
N LEU A 390 14.82 5.59 2.77
CA LEU A 390 15.70 6.08 3.84
C LEU A 390 16.77 7.05 3.31
N VAL A 391 17.37 6.75 2.16
CA VAL A 391 18.49 7.55 1.61
C VAL A 391 18.01 8.77 0.81
N SER A 392 17.01 8.57 -0.04
CA SER A 392 16.57 9.57 -1.04
C SER A 392 15.23 10.21 -0.72
N GLY A 393 14.60 9.85 0.41
CA GLY A 393 13.34 10.40 0.86
C GLY A 393 12.09 9.64 0.39
N VAL A 394 10.96 10.04 0.96
CA VAL A 394 9.65 9.36 0.83
C VAL A 394 9.15 9.35 -0.61
N GLU A 395 9.29 10.45 -1.33
CA GLU A 395 8.87 10.58 -2.74
C GLU A 395 9.65 9.65 -3.67
N THR A 396 10.98 9.72 -3.64
CA THR A 396 11.84 8.84 -4.45
C THR A 396 11.61 7.37 -4.11
N GLY A 397 11.46 7.07 -2.82
CA GLY A 397 11.22 5.72 -2.32
C GLY A 397 9.96 5.08 -2.86
N ILE A 398 8.84 5.82 -2.90
CA ILE A 398 7.57 5.27 -3.40
C ILE A 398 7.56 5.13 -4.92
N VAL A 399 8.07 6.12 -5.66
CA VAL A 399 8.17 6.04 -7.13
C VAL A 399 9.02 4.84 -7.53
N ALA A 400 10.17 4.66 -6.88
CA ALA A 400 11.04 3.53 -7.14
C ALA A 400 10.40 2.19 -6.73
N GLY A 401 9.71 2.14 -5.59
CA GLY A 401 9.02 0.94 -5.11
C GLY A 401 7.92 0.48 -6.07
N VAL A 402 7.06 1.41 -6.50
CA VAL A 402 6.00 1.16 -7.51
C VAL A 402 6.62 0.72 -8.84
N GLY A 403 7.60 1.48 -9.33
CA GLY A 403 8.28 1.19 -10.59
C GLY A 403 8.95 -0.20 -10.58
N LEU A 404 9.60 -0.55 -9.47
CA LEU A 404 10.21 -1.87 -9.30
C LEU A 404 9.17 -2.99 -9.20
N SER A 405 8.04 -2.76 -8.54
CA SER A 405 6.93 -3.72 -8.47
C SER A 405 6.38 -4.03 -9.88
N ILE A 406 6.11 -2.98 -10.66
CA ILE A 406 5.63 -3.11 -12.04
C ILE A 406 6.68 -3.78 -12.92
N PHE A 407 7.94 -3.34 -12.82
CA PHE A 407 9.05 -3.92 -13.58
C PHE A 407 9.23 -5.41 -13.27
N LEU A 408 9.21 -5.82 -12.01
CA LEU A 408 9.32 -7.22 -11.62
C LEU A 408 8.13 -8.05 -12.10
N HIS A 409 6.92 -7.48 -12.09
CA HIS A 409 5.74 -8.13 -12.65
C HIS A 409 5.89 -8.37 -14.17
N LEU A 410 6.28 -7.33 -14.91
CA LEU A 410 6.54 -7.41 -16.36
C LEU A 410 7.66 -8.39 -16.68
N TYR A 411 8.77 -8.35 -15.92
CA TYR A 411 9.91 -9.25 -16.11
C TYR A 411 9.57 -10.72 -15.87
N ARG A 412 8.76 -11.02 -14.85
CA ARG A 412 8.30 -12.40 -14.60
C ARG A 412 7.37 -12.88 -15.70
N SER A 413 6.48 -12.03 -16.18
CA SER A 413 5.52 -12.38 -17.21
C SER A 413 6.16 -12.46 -18.62
N SER A 414 7.27 -11.74 -18.86
CA SER A 414 8.05 -11.82 -20.11
C SER A 414 8.84 -13.12 -20.24
N ARG A 415 9.10 -13.84 -19.14
CA ARG A 415 9.75 -15.16 -19.12
C ARG A 415 8.82 -16.20 -18.50
N PRO A 416 7.72 -16.54 -19.19
CA PRO A 416 6.70 -17.44 -18.66
C PRO A 416 7.30 -18.82 -18.41
N HIS A 417 6.76 -19.51 -17.39
CA HIS A 417 7.12 -20.90 -17.17
C HIS A 417 6.56 -21.75 -18.31
N PHE A 418 7.43 -22.52 -18.96
CA PHE A 418 7.04 -23.58 -19.87
C PHE A 418 7.48 -24.93 -19.31
N ALA A 419 6.72 -25.96 -19.64
CA ALA A 419 7.01 -27.33 -19.26
C ALA A 419 6.88 -28.24 -20.48
N ILE A 420 7.92 -29.02 -20.76
CA ILE A 420 7.77 -30.22 -21.58
C ILE A 420 6.97 -31.22 -20.76
N VAL A 421 5.91 -31.76 -21.34
CA VAL A 421 5.02 -32.68 -20.65
C VAL A 421 4.95 -34.04 -21.32
N GLY A 422 4.66 -35.06 -20.53
CA GLY A 422 4.37 -36.41 -21.00
C GLY A 422 3.13 -36.98 -20.32
N GLN A 423 2.63 -38.07 -20.86
CA GLN A 423 1.45 -38.76 -20.33
C GLN A 423 1.81 -39.53 -19.06
N VAL A 424 1.00 -39.40 -18.01
CA VAL A 424 1.13 -40.20 -16.78
C VAL A 424 0.51 -41.58 -17.00
N ALA A 425 1.29 -42.63 -16.77
CA ALA A 425 0.84 -44.03 -16.88
C ALA A 425 -0.47 -44.28 -16.12
N GLY A 426 -1.39 -45.02 -16.74
CA GLY A 426 -2.71 -45.33 -16.19
C GLY A 426 -3.70 -44.17 -16.19
N THR A 427 -3.42 -43.06 -16.89
CA THR A 427 -4.28 -41.87 -16.94
C THR A 427 -4.22 -41.16 -18.29
N GLU A 428 -5.15 -40.22 -18.51
CA GLU A 428 -5.16 -39.29 -19.64
C GLU A 428 -4.44 -37.96 -19.30
N HIS A 429 -3.79 -37.85 -18.15
CA HIS A 429 -3.21 -36.59 -17.67
C HIS A 429 -1.78 -36.39 -18.16
N PHE A 430 -1.47 -35.14 -18.51
CA PHE A 430 -0.13 -34.69 -18.89
C PHE A 430 0.54 -33.88 -17.79
N ARG A 431 1.81 -34.18 -17.50
CA ARG A 431 2.58 -33.59 -16.41
C ARG A 431 4.04 -33.32 -16.80
N ASN A 432 4.65 -32.36 -16.12
CA ASN A 432 6.02 -31.91 -16.37
C ASN A 432 7.03 -33.05 -16.15
N VAL A 433 7.84 -33.34 -17.17
CA VAL A 433 8.87 -34.39 -17.17
C VAL A 433 9.90 -34.24 -16.05
N LYS A 434 10.18 -33.01 -15.59
CA LYS A 434 11.15 -32.72 -14.52
C LYS A 434 10.60 -32.99 -13.11
N ARG A 435 9.27 -33.18 -12.98
CA ARG A 435 8.59 -33.34 -11.69
C ARG A 435 7.89 -34.68 -11.52
N HIS A 436 7.60 -35.39 -12.61
CA HIS A 436 6.81 -36.60 -12.60
C HIS A 436 7.39 -37.64 -13.54
N LYS A 437 7.24 -38.93 -13.20
CA LYS A 437 7.50 -40.02 -14.14
C LYS A 437 6.37 -40.05 -15.16
N VAL A 438 6.72 -39.76 -16.40
CA VAL A 438 5.78 -39.66 -17.53
C VAL A 438 6.37 -40.34 -18.75
N THR A 439 5.49 -40.74 -19.66
CA THR A 439 5.87 -41.31 -20.95
C THR A 439 5.84 -40.22 -22.01
N THR A 440 6.94 -40.09 -22.75
CA THR A 440 7.11 -39.18 -23.89
C THR A 440 7.57 -39.97 -25.10
N THR A 441 7.48 -39.36 -26.29
CA THR A 441 8.01 -39.91 -27.54
C THR A 441 8.99 -38.91 -28.16
N PRO A 442 10.11 -39.34 -28.76
CA PRO A 442 11.06 -38.43 -29.43
C PRO A 442 10.45 -37.66 -30.61
N GLU A 443 9.40 -38.20 -31.23
CA GLU A 443 8.77 -37.60 -32.43
C GLU A 443 7.86 -36.41 -32.11
N ILE A 444 7.42 -36.28 -30.85
CA ILE A 444 6.43 -35.27 -30.43
C ILE A 444 6.97 -34.44 -29.28
N LEU A 445 7.14 -33.15 -29.54
CA LEU A 445 7.42 -32.15 -28.53
C LEU A 445 6.11 -31.55 -28.01
N SER A 446 5.65 -32.01 -26.84
CA SER A 446 4.50 -31.44 -26.15
C SER A 446 4.95 -30.38 -25.14
N ILE A 447 4.58 -29.11 -25.38
CA ILE A 447 4.94 -27.97 -24.54
C ILE A 447 3.67 -27.37 -23.94
N ARG A 448 3.66 -27.21 -22.63
CA ARG A 448 2.65 -26.45 -21.90
C ARG A 448 3.18 -25.11 -21.47
N VAL A 449 2.46 -24.05 -21.84
CA VAL A 449 2.73 -22.68 -21.38
C VAL A 449 1.78 -22.38 -20.22
N ASP A 450 2.34 -21.94 -19.10
CA ASP A 450 1.59 -21.66 -17.86
C ASP A 450 1.24 -20.15 -17.73
N GLU A 451 1.09 -19.43 -18.84
CA GLU A 451 0.81 -17.98 -18.90
C GLU A 451 0.08 -17.60 -20.21
N SER A 452 -0.51 -16.40 -20.25
CA SER A 452 -1.03 -15.80 -21.50
C SER A 452 0.09 -15.39 -22.46
N LEU A 453 -0.18 -15.40 -23.76
CA LEU A 453 0.80 -15.03 -24.78
C LEU A 453 0.56 -13.60 -25.25
N TYR A 454 1.58 -12.77 -25.19
CA TYR A 454 1.52 -11.38 -25.61
C TYR A 454 2.90 -10.86 -26.03
N PHE A 455 2.99 -9.61 -26.49
CA PHE A 455 4.20 -9.03 -27.06
C PHE A 455 5.48 -9.23 -26.22
N ALA A 456 5.38 -9.27 -24.88
CA ALA A 456 6.55 -9.37 -24.01
C ALA A 456 7.14 -10.79 -23.93
N ASN A 457 6.36 -11.84 -24.21
CA ASN A 457 6.79 -13.23 -24.02
C ASN A 457 6.69 -14.13 -25.25
N ALA A 458 5.99 -13.70 -26.31
CA ALA A 458 5.80 -14.53 -27.50
C ALA A 458 7.12 -14.94 -28.17
N ARG A 459 8.09 -14.03 -28.23
CA ARG A 459 9.43 -14.31 -28.78
C ARG A 459 10.21 -15.32 -27.94
N TYR A 460 10.02 -15.32 -26.62
CA TYR A 460 10.64 -16.31 -25.74
C TYR A 460 10.11 -17.73 -26.01
N LEU A 461 8.81 -17.85 -26.30
CA LEU A 461 8.21 -19.13 -26.71
C LEU A 461 8.79 -19.59 -28.06
N GLU A 462 8.86 -18.69 -29.03
CA GLU A 462 9.45 -18.96 -30.35
C GLU A 462 10.89 -19.50 -30.23
N ASP A 463 11.76 -18.77 -29.53
CA ASP A 463 13.15 -19.19 -29.31
C ASP A 463 13.22 -20.54 -28.60
N THR A 464 12.33 -20.80 -27.64
CA THR A 464 12.30 -22.06 -26.89
C THR A 464 11.93 -23.25 -27.78
N ILE A 465 10.91 -23.11 -28.62
CA ILE A 465 10.48 -24.16 -29.55
C ILE A 465 11.56 -24.43 -30.59
N LEU A 466 12.11 -23.37 -31.19
CA LEU A 466 13.14 -23.50 -32.22
C LEU A 466 14.43 -24.12 -31.69
N ASN A 467 14.88 -23.72 -30.49
CA ASN A 467 16.04 -24.34 -29.85
C ASN A 467 15.81 -25.82 -29.52
N ALA A 468 14.61 -26.20 -29.11
CA ALA A 468 14.29 -27.60 -28.83
C ALA A 468 14.34 -28.47 -30.10
N ILE A 469 13.93 -27.93 -31.24
CA ILE A 469 13.95 -28.63 -32.53
C ILE A 469 15.36 -28.69 -33.11
N ALA A 470 16.11 -27.60 -32.98
CA ALA A 470 17.51 -27.59 -33.39
C ALA A 470 18.35 -28.62 -32.60
N ALA A 471 17.96 -28.92 -31.35
CA ALA A 471 18.64 -29.89 -30.51
C ALA A 471 18.26 -31.35 -30.80
N ASP A 472 17.08 -31.63 -31.37
CA ASP A 472 16.58 -32.98 -31.60
C ASP A 472 15.91 -33.12 -32.98
N SER A 473 16.62 -33.75 -33.90
CA SER A 473 16.16 -33.98 -35.27
C SER A 473 15.12 -35.09 -35.39
N ALA A 474 14.77 -35.80 -34.31
CA ALA A 474 13.70 -36.79 -34.29
C ALA A 474 12.31 -36.15 -34.24
N ILE A 475 12.20 -34.88 -33.82
CA ILE A 475 10.91 -34.20 -33.66
C ILE A 475 10.24 -34.02 -35.03
N ARG A 476 8.97 -34.41 -35.12
CA ARG A 476 8.09 -34.27 -36.29
C ARG A 476 6.81 -33.49 -35.99
N HIS A 477 6.41 -33.46 -34.72
CA HIS A 477 5.22 -32.75 -34.27
C HIS A 477 5.53 -31.89 -33.05
N VAL A 478 5.02 -30.65 -33.04
CA VAL A 478 5.00 -29.79 -31.85
C VAL A 478 3.55 -29.58 -31.45
N VAL A 479 3.21 -29.90 -30.20
CA VAL A 479 1.87 -29.66 -29.65
C VAL A 479 1.98 -28.61 -28.55
N LEU A 480 1.45 -27.41 -28.81
CA LEU A 480 1.35 -26.34 -27.83
C LEU A 480 0.05 -26.50 -27.04
N MET A 481 0.18 -26.83 -25.75
CA MET A 481 -0.92 -26.92 -24.81
C MET A 481 -1.26 -25.54 -24.26
N CYS A 482 -2.52 -25.13 -24.46
CA CYS A 482 -3.02 -23.80 -24.11
C CYS A 482 -3.97 -23.71 -22.88
N PRO A 483 -3.99 -24.64 -21.89
CA PRO A 483 -4.97 -24.57 -20.80
C PRO A 483 -4.80 -23.33 -19.89
N ALA A 484 -3.61 -22.74 -19.83
CA ALA A 484 -3.35 -21.51 -19.08
C ALA A 484 -3.30 -20.25 -19.96
N VAL A 485 -3.37 -20.39 -21.29
CA VAL A 485 -3.35 -19.25 -22.22
C VAL A 485 -4.74 -18.61 -22.21
N ASN A 486 -4.88 -17.50 -21.47
CA ASN A 486 -6.16 -16.79 -21.34
C ASN A 486 -6.36 -15.76 -22.45
N THR A 487 -5.27 -15.21 -22.98
CA THR A 487 -5.28 -14.23 -24.06
C THR A 487 -4.10 -14.47 -25.00
N ILE A 488 -4.32 -14.15 -26.29
CA ILE A 488 -3.31 -14.01 -27.33
C ILE A 488 -3.53 -12.61 -27.92
N ASP A 489 -2.51 -11.76 -27.88
CA ASP A 489 -2.53 -10.44 -28.54
C ASP A 489 -2.05 -10.52 -30.00
N SER A 490 -2.05 -9.40 -30.71
CA SER A 490 -1.65 -9.35 -32.12
C SER A 490 -0.19 -9.77 -32.33
N SER A 491 0.73 -9.30 -31.48
CA SER A 491 2.15 -9.64 -31.61
C SER A 491 2.42 -11.12 -31.31
N ALA A 492 1.69 -11.71 -30.36
CA ALA A 492 1.77 -13.14 -30.08
C ALA A 492 1.18 -13.98 -31.21
N LEU A 493 0.12 -13.51 -31.87
CA LEU A 493 -0.41 -14.15 -33.07
C LEU A 493 0.63 -14.18 -34.20
N GLU A 494 1.29 -13.06 -34.48
CA GLU A 494 2.37 -12.98 -35.47
C GLU A 494 3.52 -13.93 -35.12
N SER A 495 3.91 -14.03 -33.84
CA SER A 495 4.91 -15.02 -33.41
C SER A 495 4.43 -16.47 -33.62
N LEU A 496 3.16 -16.78 -33.39
CA LEU A 496 2.61 -18.12 -33.66
C LEU A 496 2.60 -18.44 -35.16
N GLU A 497 2.29 -17.46 -36.01
CA GLU A 497 2.39 -17.58 -37.46
C GLU A 497 3.84 -17.85 -37.91
N ALA A 498 4.79 -17.09 -37.36
CA ALA A 498 6.23 -17.27 -37.61
C ALA A 498 6.73 -18.65 -37.14
N ILE A 499 6.28 -19.12 -35.96
CA ILE A 499 6.57 -20.47 -35.47
C ILE A 499 6.05 -21.50 -36.47
N ASN A 500 4.77 -21.42 -36.86
CA ASN A 500 4.18 -22.38 -37.80
C ASN A 500 4.93 -22.43 -39.14
N GLN A 501 5.30 -21.29 -39.71
CA GLN A 501 6.06 -21.21 -40.96
C GLN A 501 7.47 -21.82 -40.84
N ARG A 502 8.19 -21.53 -39.75
CA ARG A 502 9.53 -22.08 -39.52
C ARG A 502 9.53 -23.58 -39.25
N LEU A 503 8.51 -24.06 -38.52
CA LEU A 503 8.28 -25.49 -38.32
C LEU A 503 8.00 -26.18 -39.64
N ALA A 504 7.12 -25.61 -40.48
CA ALA A 504 6.81 -26.12 -41.81
C ALA A 504 8.07 -26.26 -42.69
N ALA A 505 8.93 -25.25 -42.69
CA ALA A 505 10.19 -25.26 -43.43
C ALA A 505 11.17 -26.36 -42.96
N SER A 506 11.02 -26.82 -41.71
CA SER A 506 11.81 -27.93 -41.13
C SER A 506 11.06 -29.27 -41.19
N ALA A 507 9.97 -29.37 -41.95
CA ALA A 507 9.09 -30.54 -42.03
C ALA A 507 8.53 -31.01 -40.67
N VAL A 508 8.32 -30.07 -39.74
CA VAL A 508 7.67 -30.26 -38.44
C VAL A 508 6.29 -29.63 -38.47
N THR A 509 5.28 -30.35 -37.98
CA THR A 509 3.89 -29.85 -37.95
C THR A 509 3.56 -29.21 -36.60
N PHE A 510 2.81 -28.10 -36.64
CA PHE A 510 2.43 -27.33 -35.45
C PHE A 510 0.96 -27.54 -35.09
N HIS A 511 0.72 -28.02 -33.88
CA HIS A 511 -0.61 -28.33 -33.35
C HIS A 511 -0.89 -27.51 -32.09
N LEU A 512 -2.18 -27.22 -31.87
CA LEU A 512 -2.66 -26.62 -30.62
C LEU A 512 -3.57 -27.61 -29.89
N SER A 513 -3.60 -27.53 -28.56
CA SER A 513 -4.57 -28.27 -27.75
C SER A 513 -5.10 -27.42 -26.59
N GLU A 514 -6.31 -27.74 -26.12
CA GLU A 514 -6.92 -27.12 -24.93
C GLU A 514 -7.05 -25.59 -25.05
N VAL A 515 -7.31 -25.09 -26.27
CA VAL A 515 -7.52 -23.66 -26.52
C VAL A 515 -8.88 -23.23 -25.97
N LYS A 516 -8.90 -22.20 -25.12
CA LYS A 516 -10.14 -21.67 -24.52
C LYS A 516 -11.03 -20.99 -25.56
N GLY A 517 -12.34 -21.06 -25.35
CA GLY A 517 -13.36 -20.43 -26.22
C GLY A 517 -13.04 -18.98 -26.60
N PRO A 518 -12.85 -18.06 -25.63
CA PRO A 518 -12.54 -16.66 -25.94
C PRO A 518 -11.26 -16.44 -26.75
N VAL A 519 -10.27 -17.32 -26.61
CA VAL A 519 -9.03 -17.28 -27.41
C VAL A 519 -9.30 -17.81 -28.81
N MET A 520 -10.01 -18.93 -28.92
CA MET A 520 -10.42 -19.52 -30.20
C MET A 520 -11.28 -18.55 -31.03
N ASP A 521 -12.21 -17.83 -30.40
CA ASP A 521 -13.06 -16.83 -31.05
C ASP A 521 -12.25 -15.67 -31.63
N ARG A 522 -11.08 -15.34 -31.05
CA ARG A 522 -10.15 -14.36 -31.62
C ARG A 522 -9.33 -14.96 -32.76
N LEU A 523 -8.79 -16.17 -32.59
CA LEU A 523 -8.02 -16.85 -33.64
C LEU A 523 -8.84 -17.11 -34.90
N ARG A 524 -10.14 -17.40 -34.78
CA ARG A 524 -11.05 -17.55 -35.93
C ARG A 524 -11.26 -16.28 -36.75
N ARG A 525 -10.92 -15.11 -36.20
CA ARG A 525 -10.98 -13.83 -36.92
C ARG A 525 -9.73 -13.58 -37.76
N SER A 526 -8.68 -14.37 -37.58
CA SER A 526 -7.45 -14.30 -38.38
C SER A 526 -7.34 -15.50 -39.34
N HIS A 527 -6.36 -15.43 -40.23
CA HIS A 527 -6.04 -16.49 -41.20
C HIS A 527 -5.19 -17.62 -40.58
N PHE A 528 -4.68 -17.43 -39.36
CA PHE A 528 -3.77 -18.38 -38.69
C PHE A 528 -4.32 -19.82 -38.64
N LEU A 529 -5.61 -20.02 -38.36
CA LEU A 529 -6.19 -21.37 -38.30
C LEU A 529 -6.28 -22.06 -39.67
N HIS A 530 -6.37 -21.28 -40.75
CA HIS A 530 -6.36 -21.80 -42.11
C HIS A 530 -4.95 -22.20 -42.54
N ASP A 531 -3.94 -21.44 -42.10
CA ASP A 531 -2.54 -21.64 -42.49
C ASP A 531 -1.78 -22.59 -41.54
N LEU A 532 -2.43 -23.02 -40.44
CA LEU A 532 -1.86 -23.95 -39.47
C LEU A 532 -1.52 -25.28 -40.14
N THR A 533 -0.26 -25.70 -40.03
CA THR A 533 0.22 -26.97 -40.62
C THR A 533 -0.35 -28.22 -39.94
N GLY A 534 -0.70 -28.11 -38.67
CA GLY A 534 -1.30 -29.19 -37.89
C GLY A 534 -2.79 -29.00 -37.64
N LYS A 535 -3.23 -29.44 -36.46
CA LYS A 535 -4.65 -29.45 -36.05
C LYS A 535 -4.80 -28.78 -34.69
N VAL A 536 -6.02 -28.31 -34.41
CA VAL A 536 -6.40 -27.88 -33.07
C VAL A 536 -7.24 -28.97 -32.41
N PHE A 537 -6.74 -29.50 -31.30
CA PHE A 537 -7.38 -30.57 -30.54
C PHE A 537 -8.13 -30.04 -29.32
N LEU A 538 -9.25 -30.68 -28.98
CA LEU A 538 -10.02 -30.32 -27.79
C LEU A 538 -9.24 -30.61 -26.51
N THR A 539 -8.63 -31.79 -26.41
CA THR A 539 -7.81 -32.21 -25.28
C THR A 539 -6.40 -32.57 -25.73
N GLN A 540 -5.42 -32.50 -24.82
CA GLN A 540 -4.08 -33.00 -25.12
C GLN A 540 -4.06 -34.51 -25.36
N PHE A 541 -4.96 -35.27 -24.72
CA PHE A 541 -5.06 -36.70 -24.92
C PHE A 541 -5.50 -37.04 -26.35
N ASP A 542 -6.46 -36.31 -26.91
CA ASP A 542 -6.89 -36.48 -28.31
C ASP A 542 -5.73 -36.20 -29.28
N ALA A 543 -4.94 -35.16 -29.01
CA ALA A 543 -3.75 -34.85 -29.80
C ALA A 543 -2.77 -36.03 -29.83
N MET A 544 -2.45 -36.59 -28.66
CA MET A 544 -1.50 -37.70 -28.58
C MET A 544 -2.08 -39.01 -29.14
N LYS A 545 -3.39 -39.22 -29.02
CA LYS A 545 -4.08 -40.37 -29.60
C LYS A 545 -4.10 -40.32 -31.13
N ASP A 546 -4.23 -39.14 -31.73
CA ASP A 546 -4.13 -38.96 -33.20
C ASP A 546 -2.69 -39.14 -33.70
N LEU A 547 -1.72 -38.55 -32.98
CA LEU A 547 -0.32 -38.53 -33.43
C LEU A 547 0.49 -39.79 -33.07
N THR A 548 0.21 -40.42 -31.92
CA THR A 548 0.88 -41.66 -31.46
C THR A 548 -0.11 -42.59 -30.73
N PRO A 549 -1.06 -43.22 -31.46
CA PRO A 549 -2.13 -44.01 -30.86
C PRO A 549 -1.63 -45.17 -30.00
N ASP A 550 -0.65 -45.92 -30.49
CA ASP A 550 -0.14 -47.13 -29.82
C ASP A 550 0.51 -46.80 -28.47
N LEU A 551 1.38 -45.79 -28.45
CA LEU A 551 2.04 -45.36 -27.22
C LEU A 551 1.02 -44.80 -26.21
N THR A 552 0.10 -43.96 -26.70
CA THR A 552 -0.90 -43.28 -25.86
C THR A 552 -1.84 -44.27 -25.19
N LEU A 553 -2.36 -45.24 -25.96
CA LEU A 553 -3.25 -46.29 -25.45
C LEU A 553 -2.52 -47.30 -24.58
N LYS A 554 -1.27 -47.65 -24.90
CA LYS A 554 -0.43 -48.52 -24.05
C LYS A 554 -0.15 -47.85 -22.70
N THR A 555 0.13 -46.55 -22.71
CA THR A 555 0.39 -45.77 -21.49
C THR A 555 -0.87 -45.64 -20.64
N LEU A 556 -2.03 -45.47 -21.27
CA LEU A 556 -3.32 -45.47 -20.57
C LEU A 556 -3.63 -46.83 -19.92
N LYS A 557 -3.30 -47.95 -20.57
CA LYS A 557 -3.49 -49.30 -20.03
C LYS A 557 -2.47 -49.69 -18.95
N ALA A 558 -1.36 -48.96 -18.83
CA ALA A 558 -0.33 -49.25 -17.84
C ALA A 558 -0.84 -49.01 -16.41
N LYS A 559 -0.20 -49.66 -15.43
CA LYS A 559 -0.55 -49.47 -14.02
C LYS A 559 -0.30 -48.01 -13.61
N ARG A 560 -1.31 -47.39 -13.00
CA ARG A 560 -1.24 -46.00 -12.55
C ARG A 560 -0.06 -45.78 -11.61
N GLN A 561 0.83 -44.87 -11.97
CA GLN A 561 1.92 -44.44 -11.10
C GLN A 561 1.48 -43.14 -10.39
N THR A 562 1.22 -43.22 -9.08
CA THR A 562 0.84 -42.04 -8.30
C THR A 562 2.04 -41.15 -7.99
N THR A 563 1.78 -39.85 -8.01
CA THR A 563 2.68 -38.74 -7.73
C THR A 563 3.39 -38.80 -6.37
N SER A 564 2.82 -39.53 -5.42
CA SER A 564 3.27 -39.64 -4.03
C SER A 564 4.67 -40.25 -3.86
N ALA A 565 5.20 -40.96 -4.86
CA ALA A 565 6.54 -41.56 -4.80
C ALA A 565 7.70 -40.58 -5.14
N VAL A 566 7.42 -39.34 -5.56
CA VAL A 566 8.44 -38.41 -6.07
C VAL A 566 8.79 -37.28 -5.08
N ILE A 567 7.91 -36.95 -4.14
CA ILE A 567 8.14 -35.87 -3.17
C ILE A 567 8.96 -36.35 -1.95
N ALA A 568 9.04 -37.66 -1.72
CA ALA A 568 9.75 -38.24 -0.57
C ALA A 568 11.29 -38.24 -0.69
N ASN A 569 11.88 -37.69 -1.77
CA ASN A 569 13.32 -37.76 -2.04
C ASN A 569 13.93 -36.41 -2.51
N LYS A 570 13.43 -35.27 -2.00
CA LYS A 570 14.09 -33.97 -2.17
C LYS A 570 14.22 -33.22 -0.86
#